data_AF-A0A533BE67-F1
#
_entry.id   AF-A0A533BE67-F1
#
_cell.length_a   1.000
_cell.length_b   1.000
_cell.length_c   1.000
_cell.angle_alpha   90.00
_cell.angle_beta   90.00
_cell.angle_gamma   90.00
#
_symmetry.space_group_name_H-M   'P 1'
#
loop_
_entity.id
_entity.type
_entity.pdbx_description
1 polymer ?
#
loop_
_entity_poly.entity_id
_entity_poly.type
_entity_poly.pdbx_seq_one_letter_code
_entity_poly.pdbx_strand_id
1 'polypeptide(L)' 'MGSGMSIDLIHPFRDGNGRLARVLSSLMALQAGLPLLDFSLMAGTGKTAYIAAIQAGLDKHYAPMESLLGEIIEQSCPSS' A
#
# COMPACT_ATOMS: atom_id res chain seq x y z
N MET A 1 21.43 2.75 10.01
CA MET A 1 21.05 4.11 9.57
C MET A 1 20.35 3.95 8.24
N GLY A 2 19.03 4.13 8.23
CA GLY A 2 18.18 3.86 7.06
C GLY A 2 16.79 4.38 7.40
N SER A 3 16.64 5.70 7.39
CA SER A 3 15.36 6.35 7.58
C SER A 3 14.51 6.14 6.33
N GLY A 4 13.79 5.01 6.28
CA GLY A 4 12.68 4.83 5.36
C GLY A 4 11.53 5.73 5.79
N MET A 5 11.54 6.99 5.33
CA MET A 5 10.47 7.94 5.62
C MET A 5 9.32 7.71 4.63
N SER A 6 8.29 6.99 5.07
CA SER A 6 7.06 6.82 4.30
C SER A 6 6.33 8.15 4.10
N ILE A 7 5.82 8.37 2.89
CA ILE A 7 5.05 9.56 2.47
C ILE A 7 3.82 9.82 3.36
N ASP A 8 3.24 8.77 3.95
CA ASP A 8 2.12 8.87 4.89
C ASP A 8 2.51 9.52 6.22
N LEU A 9 3.78 9.39 6.65
CA LEU A 9 4.27 9.95 7.92
C LEU A 9 4.69 11.42 7.79
N ILE A 10 5.07 11.85 6.57
CA ILE A 10 5.49 13.24 6.31
C ILE A 10 4.27 14.16 6.11
N HIS A 11 3.10 13.61 5.76
CA HIS A 11 1.87 14.35 5.46
C HIS A 11 2.09 15.65 4.64
N PRO A 12 2.86 15.63 3.53
CA PRO A 12 3.25 16.85 2.82
C PRO A 12 2.07 17.54 2.11
N PHE A 13 0.94 16.84 1.95
CA PHE A 13 -0.29 17.37 1.37
C PHE A 13 -1.46 17.27 2.35
N ARG A 14 -2.32 18.30 2.32
CA ARG A 14 -3.51 18.44 3.17
C ARG A 14 -4.55 17.35 2.91
N ASP A 15 -4.55 16.77 1.71
CA ASP A 15 -5.38 15.64 1.30
C ASP A 15 -4.72 14.95 0.08
N GLY A 16 -4.80 13.62 -0.03
CA GLY A 16 -4.30 12.88 -1.22
C GLY A 16 -3.05 12.02 -1.05
N ASN A 17 -2.47 11.93 0.15
CA ASN A 17 -1.32 11.02 0.40
C ASN A 17 -1.65 9.56 0.08
N GLY A 18 -2.89 9.12 0.33
CA GLY A 18 -3.34 7.78 -0.06
C GLY A 18 -3.43 7.55 -1.58
N ARG A 19 -3.60 8.59 -2.40
CA ARG A 19 -3.53 8.47 -3.87
C ARG A 19 -2.07 8.38 -4.33
N LEU A 20 -1.19 9.19 -3.76
CA LEU A 20 0.25 9.14 -4.04
C LEU A 20 0.87 7.80 -3.61
N ALA A 21 0.50 7.28 -2.45
CA ALA A 21 0.96 5.98 -1.95
C ALA A 21 0.59 4.86 -2.93
N ARG A 22 -0.63 4.85 -3.48
CA ARG A 22 -1.04 3.85 -4.48
C ARG A 22 -0.23 3.95 -5.76
N VAL A 23 -0.05 5.17 -6.29
CA VAL A 23 0.76 5.38 -7.50
C VAL A 23 2.20 4.93 -7.27
N LEU A 24 2.78 5.27 -6.11
CA LEU A 24 4.13 4.84 -5.75
C LEU A 24 4.23 3.31 -5.63
N SER A 25 3.29 2.67 -4.94
CA SER A 25 3.26 1.20 -4.81
C SER A 25 3.09 0.49 -6.15
N SER A 26 2.24 1.01 -7.05
CA SER A 26 2.12 0.47 -8.42
C SER A 26 3.42 0.62 -9.20
N LEU A 27 4.11 1.76 -9.07
CA LEU A 27 5.41 1.95 -9.73
C LEU A 27 6.46 0.97 -9.19
N MET A 28 6.52 0.77 -7.87
CA MET A 28 7.42 -0.20 -7.26
C MET A 28 7.12 -1.64 -7.71
N ALA A 29 5.84 -2.01 -7.82
CA ALA A 29 5.42 -3.30 -8.34
C ALA A 29 5.88 -3.49 -9.80
N LEU A 30 5.62 -2.51 -10.67
CA LEU A 30 6.06 -2.55 -12.07
C LEU A 30 7.59 -2.62 -12.19
N GLN A 31 8.33 -1.87 -11.36
CA GLN A 31 9.80 -1.93 -11.32
C GLN A 31 10.32 -3.30 -10.86
N ALA A 32 9.55 -4.02 -10.04
CA ALA A 32 9.84 -5.38 -9.62
C ALA A 32 9.39 -6.47 -10.62
N GLY A 33 8.83 -6.08 -11.77
CA GLY A 33 8.30 -7.01 -12.77
C GLY A 33 6.94 -7.62 -12.39
N LEU A 34 6.27 -7.07 -11.38
CA LEU A 34 4.92 -7.46 -10.98
C LEU A 34 3.87 -6.73 -11.84
N PRO A 35 2.66 -7.30 -11.98
CA PRO A 35 1.56 -6.65 -12.68
C PRO A 35 1.11 -5.36 -11.98
N LEU A 36 0.32 -4.56 -12.69
CA LEU A 36 -0.35 -3.40 -12.09
C LEU A 36 -1.22 -3.86 -10.92
N LEU A 37 -0.95 -3.28 -9.74
CA LEU A 37 -1.70 -3.60 -8.52
C LEU A 37 -3.17 -3.18 -8.65
N ASP A 38 -4.09 -4.12 -8.41
CA ASP A 38 -5.51 -3.88 -8.29
C ASP A 38 -5.90 -3.53 -6.85
N PHE A 39 -6.16 -2.25 -6.61
CA PHE A 39 -6.60 -1.75 -5.31
C PHE A 39 -8.11 -1.82 -5.10
N SER A 40 -8.87 -2.52 -5.95
CA SER A 40 -10.32 -2.70 -5.79
C SER A 40 -10.68 -3.33 -4.43
N LEU A 41 -9.81 -4.20 -3.90
CA LEU A 41 -9.92 -4.76 -2.54
C LEU A 41 -9.90 -3.73 -1.42
N MET A 42 -9.21 -2.60 -1.62
CA MET A 42 -9.14 -1.52 -0.63
C MET A 42 -10.36 -0.58 -0.70
N ALA A 43 -11.29 -0.80 -1.65
CA ALA A 43 -12.54 -0.06 -1.73
C ALA A 43 -13.63 -0.70 -0.85
N GLY A 44 -14.60 0.11 -0.39
CA GLY A 44 -15.72 -0.39 0.42
C GLY A 44 -15.28 -0.93 1.79
N THR A 45 -15.57 -2.20 2.07
CA THR A 45 -15.32 -2.86 3.37
C THR A 45 -13.84 -3.05 3.68
N GLY A 46 -12.98 -3.19 2.66
CA GLY A 46 -11.53 -3.31 2.82
C GLY A 46 -10.83 -2.00 3.19
N LYS A 47 -11.53 -0.86 3.10
CA LYS A 47 -11.01 0.45 3.52
C LYS A 47 -10.65 0.48 4.99
N THR A 48 -11.42 -0.20 5.85
CA THR A 48 -11.17 -0.24 7.30
C THR A 48 -9.89 -1.02 7.61
N ALA A 49 -9.68 -2.16 6.95
CA ALA A 49 -8.46 -2.95 7.10
C ALA A 49 -7.23 -2.18 6.61
N TYR A 50 -7.35 -1.47 5.49
CA TYR A 50 -6.30 -0.59 4.97
C TYR A 50 -5.93 0.54 5.93
N ILE A 51 -6.93 1.23 6.49
CA ILE A 51 -6.69 2.31 7.47
C ILE A 51 -6.02 1.74 8.72
N ALA A 52 -6.46 0.57 9.20
CA ALA A 52 -5.86 -0.10 10.34
C ALA A 52 -4.40 -0.50 10.07
N ALA A 53 -4.09 -0.99 8.86
CA ALA A 53 -2.73 -1.33 8.45
C ALA A 53 -1.82 -0.09 8.36
N ILE A 54 -2.31 1.04 7.85
CA ILE A 54 -1.57 2.32 7.87
C ILE A 54 -1.30 2.76 9.31
N GLN A 55 -2.33 2.70 10.17
CA GLN A 55 -2.20 3.09 11.57
C GLN A 55 -1.18 2.23 12.31
N ALA A 56 -1.18 0.91 12.08
CA ALA A 56 -0.15 0.02 12.61
C ALA A 56 1.26 0.34 12.08
N GLY A 57 1.36 0.74 10.81
CA GLY A 57 2.61 1.19 10.19
C GLY A 57 3.19 2.47 10.81
N LEU A 58 2.36 3.36 11.38
CA LEU A 58 2.83 4.52 12.14
C LEU A 58 3.64 4.09 13.38
N ASP A 59 3.23 2.99 14.02
CA ASP A 59 3.92 2.37 15.14
C ASP A 59 5.05 1.42 14.69
N LYS A 60 5.45 1.47 13.41
CA LYS A 60 6.45 0.59 12.77
C LYS A 60 6.06 -0.89 12.73
N HIS A 61 4.80 -1.21 12.92
CA HIS A 61 4.27 -2.56 12.71
C HIS A 61 3.88 -2.71 11.23
N TYR A 62 4.85 -3.08 10.39
CA TYR A 62 4.65 -3.19 8.94
C TYR A 62 3.98 -4.50 8.49
N ALA A 63 3.97 -5.54 9.33
CA ALA A 63 3.41 -6.86 8.99
C ALA A 63 1.96 -6.83 8.45
N PRO A 64 1.03 -6.01 8.99
CA PRO A 64 -0.33 -5.90 8.43
C PRO A 64 -0.33 -5.29 7.02
N MET A 65 0.57 -4.35 6.74
CA MET A 65 0.70 -3.70 5.44
C MET A 65 1.29 -4.67 4.41
N GLU A 66 2.27 -5.49 4.82
CA GLU A 66 2.90 -6.52 3.98
C GLU A 66 1.90 -7.61 3.57
N SER A 67 1.09 -8.12 4.51
CA SER A 67 0.05 -9.11 4.21
C SER A 67 -0.96 -8.56 3.19
N LEU A 68 -1.41 -7.32 3.41
CA LEU A 68 -2.40 -6.68 2.56
C LEU A 68 -1.84 -6.42 1.14
N LEU A 69 -0.57 -6.00 1.03
CA LEU A 69 0.09 -5.90 -0.28
C LEU A 69 0.27 -7.26 -0.95
N GLY A 70 0.61 -8.30 -0.20
CA GLY A 70 0.71 -9.67 -0.70
C GLY A 70 -0.59 -10.14 -1.35
N GLU A 71 -1.71 -9.99 -0.65
CA GLU A 71 -3.05 -10.34 -1.15
C GLU A 71 -3.41 -9.57 -2.43
N ILE A 72 -3.05 -8.29 -2.51
CA ILE A 72 -3.26 -7.47 -3.71
C ILE A 72 -2.43 -7.98 -4.87
N ILE A 73 -1.15 -8.30 -4.65
CA ILE A 73 -0.26 -8.81 -5.69
C ILE A 73 -0.79 -10.16 -6.21
N GLU A 74 -1.21 -11.06 -5.32
CA GLU A 74 -1.77 -12.36 -5.70
C GLU A 74 -3.03 -12.21 -6.56
N GLN A 75 -3.94 -11.31 -6.20
CA GLN A 75 -5.16 -11.08 -6.99
C GLN A 75 -4.92 -10.31 -8.29
N SER A 76 -3.84 -9.51 -8.33
CA SER A 76 -3.41 -8.80 -9.54
C SER A 76 -2.67 -9.71 -10.52
N CYS A 77 -2.19 -10.87 -10.07
CA CYS A 77 -1.55 -11.86 -10.92
C CYS A 77 -2.63 -12.59 -11.73
N PRO A 78 -2.55 -12.60 -13.07
CA PRO A 78 -3.50 -13.35 -13.87
C PRO A 78 -3.34 -14.85 -13.56
N SER A 79 -4.37 -15.46 -12.97
CA SER A 79 -4.50 -16.91 -12.87
C SER A 79 -4.31 -17.51 -14.27
N SER A 80 -3.18 -18.19 -14.48
CA SER A 80 -2.94 -18.99 -15.71
C SER A 80 -3.75 -20.27 -15.70
#